data_AF-A0A7C9E784-F1
#
_entry.id   AF-A0A7C9E784-F1
#
_cell.length_a   1.000
_cell.length_b   1.000
_cell.length_c   1.000
_cell.angle_alpha   90.00
_cell.angle_beta   90.00
_cell.angle_gamma   90.00
#
_symmetry.space_group_name_H-M   'P 1'
#
loop_
_entity.id
_entity.type
_entity.pdbx_description
1 polymer ?
#
loop_
_entity_poly.entity_id
_entity_poly.type
_entity_poly.pdbx_seq_one_letter_code
_entity_poly.pdbx_strand_id
1 'polypeptide(L)'
;MMSQAKQGYMIFLWSHAMYSDEAHAKITKYCNFSAPTMSDECEEAGDEAGSEVGNIDIYNIYAPICLDSGKDKPVHILDSVEVFDPCASSYVDTYLNAKEVQKALHAKPTKWSACSGVLSWQDSPSTV
;
A
#
# COMPACT_ATOMS: atom_id res chain seq x y z
N MET A 1 13.66 9.21 12.46
CA MET A 1 12.79 8.31 13.28
C MET A 1 11.82 7.48 12.44
N MET A 2 11.31 7.97 11.30
CA MET A 2 10.65 7.13 10.27
C MET A 2 11.57 6.11 9.57
N SER A 3 12.82 5.99 10.01
CA SER A 3 13.91 5.37 9.26
C SER A 3 14.15 3.90 9.65
N GLN A 4 13.86 3.50 10.88
CA GLN A 4 13.92 2.08 11.29
C GLN A 4 12.78 1.24 10.71
N ALA A 5 11.56 1.81 10.62
CA ALA A 5 10.43 1.16 9.96
C ALA A 5 10.76 0.83 8.48
N LYS A 6 11.49 1.72 7.79
CA LYS A 6 11.96 1.47 6.43
C LYS A 6 12.96 0.31 6.37
N GLN A 7 13.90 0.22 7.29
CA GLN A 7 14.85 -0.89 7.34
C GLN A 7 14.14 -2.24 7.51
N GLY A 8 13.21 -2.32 8.48
CA GLY A 8 12.43 -3.53 8.73
C GLY A 8 11.60 -3.95 7.52
N TYR A 9 10.96 -2.99 6.85
CA TYR A 9 10.19 -3.23 5.63
C TYR A 9 11.05 -3.81 4.49
N MET A 10 12.23 -3.24 4.23
CA MET A 10 13.12 -3.76 3.18
C MET A 10 13.60 -5.18 3.51
N ILE A 11 13.99 -5.45 4.77
CA ILE A 11 14.38 -6.81 5.20
C ILE A 11 13.21 -7.79 5.07
N PHE A 12 12.00 -7.37 5.43
CA PHE A 12 10.80 -8.19 5.28
C PHE A 12 10.59 -8.60 3.82
N LEU A 13 10.57 -7.64 2.89
CA LEU A 13 10.41 -7.93 1.47
C LEU A 13 11.51 -8.85 0.92
N TRP A 14 12.78 -8.61 1.26
CA TRP A 14 13.89 -9.46 0.83
C TRP A 14 13.76 -10.90 1.36
N SER A 15 13.48 -11.05 2.66
CA SER A 15 13.29 -12.37 3.29
C SER A 15 12.08 -13.15 2.75
N HIS A 16 11.19 -12.47 2.03
CA HIS A 16 10.06 -13.05 1.32
C HIS A 16 10.31 -13.18 -0.20
N ALA A 17 11.57 -13.05 -0.64
CA ALA A 17 11.99 -13.16 -2.04
C ALA A 17 11.27 -12.17 -2.98
N MET A 18 10.92 -10.98 -2.48
CA MET A 18 10.26 -9.95 -3.28
C MET A 18 11.24 -9.08 -4.08
N TYR A 19 12.53 -9.13 -3.77
CA TYR A 19 13.58 -8.50 -4.55
C TYR A 19 14.92 -9.25 -4.38
N SER A 20 15.86 -8.98 -5.27
CA SER A 20 17.12 -9.70 -5.51
C SER A 20 18.16 -9.48 -4.41
N ASP A 21 19.11 -10.42 -4.32
CA ASP A 21 20.27 -10.29 -3.42
C ASP A 21 21.17 -9.12 -3.85
N GLU A 22 21.24 -8.83 -5.16
CA GLU A 22 21.96 -7.69 -5.71
C GLU A 22 21.35 -6.35 -5.24
N ALA A 23 20.02 -6.21 -5.32
CA ALA A 23 19.32 -5.03 -4.81
C ALA A 23 19.46 -4.92 -3.28
N HIS A 24 19.41 -6.05 -2.55
CA HIS A 24 19.66 -6.06 -1.11
C HIS A 24 21.06 -5.57 -0.76
N ALA A 25 22.09 -6.03 -1.47
CA ALA A 25 23.45 -5.61 -1.27
C ALA A 25 23.64 -4.10 -1.49
N LYS A 26 22.96 -3.51 -2.49
CA LYS A 26 22.95 -2.05 -2.71
C LYS A 26 22.29 -1.31 -1.55
N ILE A 27 21.12 -1.75 -1.10
CA ILE A 27 20.43 -1.16 0.06
C ILE A 27 21.32 -1.22 1.30
N THR A 28 21.90 -2.39 1.61
CA THR A 28 22.80 -2.54 2.77
C THR A 28 24.03 -1.63 2.68
N LYS A 29 24.54 -1.40 1.46
CA LYS A 29 25.73 -0.58 1.23
C LYS A 29 25.46 0.91 1.33
N TYR A 30 24.36 1.39 0.75
CA TYR A 30 24.11 2.82 0.57
C TYR A 30 23.13 3.40 1.60
N CYS A 31 22.25 2.59 2.20
CA CYS A 31 21.23 3.09 3.10
C CYS A 31 21.67 3.11 4.57
N ASN A 32 21.81 4.32 5.13
CA ASN A 32 21.93 4.53 6.56
C ASN A 32 20.56 4.87 7.18
N PHE A 33 19.83 3.85 7.62
CA PHE A 33 18.52 3.98 8.26
C PHE A 33 18.54 4.64 9.65
N SER A 34 19.70 5.01 10.19
CA SER A 34 19.79 5.84 11.39
C SER A 34 19.99 7.33 11.07
N ALA A 35 20.29 7.68 9.81
CA ALA A 35 20.48 9.05 9.38
C ALA A 35 19.14 9.83 9.34
N PRO A 36 19.18 11.16 9.54
CA PRO A 36 17.99 12.01 9.43
C PRO A 36 17.46 12.12 7.99
N THR A 37 18.35 11.94 7.00
CA THR A 37 18.06 12.02 5.57
C THR A 37 18.67 10.83 4.85
N MET A 38 18.00 10.31 3.82
CA MET A 38 18.57 9.29 2.93
C MET A 38 19.48 9.97 1.90
N SER A 39 20.46 9.24 1.38
CA SER A 39 21.26 9.71 0.23
C SER A 39 20.59 9.33 -1.08
N ASP A 40 20.92 10.03 -2.15
CA ASP A 40 20.41 9.75 -3.50
C ASP A 40 20.69 8.30 -3.91
N GLU A 41 21.85 7.74 -3.55
CA GLU A 41 22.18 6.34 -3.85
C GLU A 41 21.32 5.34 -3.08
N CYS A 42 20.87 5.70 -1.87
CA CYS A 42 19.93 4.87 -1.13
C CYS A 42 18.51 4.94 -1.73
N GLU A 43 18.09 6.11 -2.20
CA GLU A 43 16.82 6.27 -2.90
C GLU A 43 16.82 5.46 -4.21
N GLU A 44 17.88 5.55 -5.01
CA GLU A 44 18.04 4.76 -6.23
C GLU A 44 18.03 3.25 -5.94
N ALA A 45 18.73 2.79 -4.91
CA ALA A 45 18.71 1.38 -4.50
C ALA A 45 17.33 0.92 -4.02
N GLY A 46 16.58 1.81 -3.35
CA GLY A 46 15.21 1.56 -2.92
C GLY A 46 14.24 1.47 -4.09
N ASP A 47 14.38 2.35 -5.09
CA ASP A 47 13.57 2.36 -6.31
C ASP A 47 13.82 1.10 -7.16
N GLU A 48 15.07 0.66 -7.27
CA GLU A 48 15.43 -0.59 -7.93
C GLU A 48 14.73 -1.78 -7.25
N ALA A 49 14.86 -1.92 -5.94
CA ALA A 49 14.17 -2.98 -5.19
C ALA A 49 12.64 -2.87 -5.32
N GLY A 50 12.09 -1.66 -5.28
CA GLY A 50 10.65 -1.42 -5.47
C GLY A 50 10.16 -1.84 -6.86
N SER A 51 10.98 -1.65 -7.89
CA SER A 51 10.66 -2.07 -9.25
C SER A 51 10.60 -3.60 -9.41
N GLU A 52 11.45 -4.33 -8.68
CA GLU A 52 11.46 -5.80 -8.66
C GLU A 52 10.25 -6.37 -7.89
N VAL A 53 9.88 -5.73 -6.77
CA VAL A 53 8.68 -6.08 -5.99
C VAL A 53 7.42 -5.98 -6.83
N GLY A 54 7.33 -4.93 -7.66
CA GLY A 54 6.19 -4.71 -8.55
C GLY A 54 4.90 -4.34 -7.82
N ASN A 55 3.76 -4.67 -8.43
CA ASN A 55 2.44 -4.30 -7.89
C ASN A 55 1.94 -5.37 -6.90
N ILE A 56 2.05 -5.07 -5.61
CA ILE A 56 1.60 -5.94 -4.51
C ILE A 56 0.66 -5.19 -3.57
N ASP A 57 -0.12 -5.93 -2.78
CA ASP A 57 -0.77 -5.37 -1.60
C ASP A 57 0.25 -5.28 -0.46
N ILE A 58 0.67 -4.06 -0.13
CA ILE A 58 1.65 -3.80 0.94
C ILE A 58 1.15 -4.18 2.33
N TYR A 59 -0.17 -4.35 2.52
CA TYR A 59 -0.76 -4.78 3.78
C TYR A 59 -0.86 -6.31 3.87
N ASN A 60 -0.81 -7.02 2.75
CA ASN A 60 -0.80 -8.47 2.69
C ASN A 60 -0.13 -8.96 1.39
N ILE A 61 1.16 -9.28 1.45
CA ILE A 61 1.95 -9.74 0.29
C ILE A 61 1.48 -11.07 -0.32
N TYR A 62 0.56 -11.78 0.35
CA TYR A 62 -0.05 -13.01 -0.14
C TYR A 62 -1.47 -12.79 -0.70
N ALA A 63 -2.02 -11.57 -0.57
CA ALA A 63 -3.33 -11.24 -1.11
C ALA A 63 -3.26 -11.03 -2.64
N PRO A 64 -4.35 -11.35 -3.36
CA PRO A 64 -4.48 -10.95 -4.75
C PRO A 64 -4.51 -9.41 -4.87
N ILE A 65 -4.07 -8.90 -6.01
CA ILE A 65 -4.25 -7.49 -6.39
C ILE A 65 -5.51 -7.32 -7.23
N CYS A 66 -6.14 -6.14 -7.16
CA CYS A 66 -7.22 -5.80 -8.07
C CYS A 66 -6.63 -5.50 -9.45
N LEU A 67 -6.79 -6.41 -10.40
CA LEU A 67 -6.50 -6.18 -11.81
C LEU A 67 -7.70 -5.48 -12.42
N ASP A 68 -7.47 -4.34 -13.09
CA ASP A 68 -8.50 -3.44 -13.64
C ASP A 68 -9.84 -4.14 -13.91
N SER A 69 -10.84 -3.70 -13.17
CA SER A 69 -12.24 -4.10 -13.26
C SER A 69 -12.77 -3.86 -14.68
N GLY A 70 -12.44 -4.75 -15.62
CA GLY A 70 -13.20 -4.93 -16.84
C GLY A 70 -14.65 -5.02 -16.42
N LYS A 71 -15.47 -4.11 -16.94
CA LYS A 71 -16.80 -3.70 -16.45
C LYS A 71 -17.85 -4.80 -16.25
N ASP A 72 -17.52 -6.08 -16.37
CA ASP A 72 -18.49 -7.16 -16.51
C ASP A 72 -18.13 -8.46 -15.78
N LYS A 73 -17.36 -8.45 -14.68
CA LYS A 73 -17.27 -9.67 -13.86
C LYS A 73 -17.32 -9.35 -12.36
N PRO A 74 -18.45 -9.63 -11.69
CA PRO A 74 -18.40 -9.88 -10.26
C PRO A 74 -17.61 -11.18 -10.09
N VAL A 75 -16.34 -11.07 -9.72
CA VAL A 75 -15.53 -12.23 -9.33
C VAL A 75 -15.98 -12.60 -7.92
N HIS A 76 -17.20 -13.11 -7.79
CA HIS A 76 -17.57 -13.93 -6.65
C HIS A 76 -16.89 -15.29 -6.84
N ILE A 77 -15.60 -15.35 -6.49
CA ILE A 77 -14.93 -16.65 -6.32
C ILE A 77 -15.32 -17.14 -4.93
N LEU A 78 -16.34 -17.99 -4.95
CA LEU A 78 -16.70 -19.00 -3.95
C LEU A 78 -17.39 -18.50 -2.67
N ASP A 79 -18.43 -19.25 -2.29
CA ASP A 79 -19.26 -19.16 -1.08
C ASP A 79 -18.48 -19.35 0.24
N SER A 80 -17.34 -18.69 0.41
CA SER A 80 -16.62 -18.64 1.67
C SER A 80 -16.56 -17.21 2.17
N VAL A 81 -17.04 -17.01 3.40
CA VAL A 81 -17.05 -15.76 4.16
C VAL A 81 -15.63 -15.22 4.44
N GLU A 82 -14.58 -15.91 3.98
CA GLU A 82 -13.17 -15.61 4.24
C GLU A 82 -12.41 -14.99 3.04
N VAL A 83 -13.07 -14.69 1.92
CA VAL A 83 -12.38 -14.17 0.72
C VAL A 83 -12.24 -12.64 0.80
N PHE A 84 -11.00 -12.17 0.99
CA PHE A 84 -10.63 -10.77 0.83
C PHE A 84 -10.84 -10.34 -0.63
N ASP A 85 -11.68 -9.33 -0.85
CA ASP A 85 -11.92 -8.74 -2.16
C ASP A 85 -10.95 -7.55 -2.38
N PRO A 86 -9.92 -7.71 -3.23
CA PRO A 86 -8.91 -6.67 -3.43
C PRO A 86 -9.47 -5.42 -4.15
N CYS A 87 -10.65 -5.53 -4.77
CA CYS A 87 -11.32 -4.43 -5.45
C CYS A 87 -12.32 -3.70 -4.55
N ALA A 88 -12.49 -4.12 -3.28
CA ALA A 88 -13.45 -3.56 -2.34
C ALA A 88 -13.40 -2.03 -2.21
N SER A 89 -12.19 -1.46 -2.25
CA SER A 89 -11.96 -0.02 -2.17
C SER A 89 -12.68 0.76 -3.28
N SER A 90 -12.76 0.20 -4.50
CA SER A 90 -13.45 0.81 -5.64
C SER A 90 -14.98 0.83 -5.45
N TYR A 91 -15.54 -0.25 -4.92
CA TYR A 91 -16.97 -0.33 -4.62
C TYR A 91 -17.36 0.65 -3.51
N VAL A 92 -16.54 0.75 -2.46
CA VAL A 92 -16.76 1.68 -1.35
C VAL A 92 -16.70 3.13 -1.84
N ASP A 93 -15.69 3.49 -2.65
CA ASP A 93 -15.58 4.83 -3.22
C ASP A 93 -16.80 5.19 -4.08
N THR A 94 -17.21 4.27 -4.97
CA THR A 94 -18.38 4.46 -5.83
C THR A 94 -19.67 4.60 -5.01
N TYR A 95 -19.87 3.73 -4.02
CA TYR A 95 -21.06 3.72 -3.17
C TYR A 95 -21.18 5.00 -2.33
N LEU A 96 -20.11 5.41 -1.64
CA LEU A 96 -20.12 6.59 -0.79
C LEU A 96 -20.19 7.92 -1.57
N ASN A 97 -19.85 7.90 -2.86
CA ASN A 97 -20.05 9.03 -3.76
C ASN A 97 -21.42 9.06 -4.47
N ALA A 98 -22.27 8.04 -4.28
CA ALA A 98 -23.64 8.05 -4.82
C ALA A 98 -24.52 9.08 -4.08
N LYS A 99 -25.26 9.91 -4.82
CA LYS A 99 -26.12 10.98 -4.25
C LYS A 99 -27.14 10.45 -3.26
N GLU A 100 -27.73 9.30 -3.59
CA GLU A 100 -28.76 8.66 -2.78
C GLU A 100 -28.17 8.21 -1.44
N VAL A 101 -26.95 7.67 -1.46
CA VAL A 101 -26.20 7.23 -0.27
C VAL A 101 -25.81 8.44 0.59
N GLN A 102 -25.26 9.50 0.00
CA GLN A 102 -24.93 10.72 0.76
C GLN A 102 -26.17 11.34 1.40
N LYS A 103 -27.30 11.36 0.70
CA LYS A 103 -28.59 11.83 1.25
C LYS A 103 -29.07 10.96 2.40
N ALA A 104 -28.97 9.63 2.26
CA ALA A 104 -29.36 8.68 3.31
C ALA A 104 -28.47 8.79 4.56
N LEU A 105 -27.18 9.07 4.38
CA LEU A 105 -26.23 9.31 5.47
C LEU A 105 -26.30 10.74 6.04
N HIS A 106 -27.24 11.57 5.57
CA HIS A 106 -27.34 12.98 5.94
C HIS A 106 -26.04 13.78 5.71
N ALA A 107 -25.23 13.36 4.74
CA ALA A 107 -24.03 14.06 4.33
C ALA A 107 -24.39 15.24 3.42
N LYS A 108 -23.62 16.33 3.53
CA LYS A 108 -23.65 17.40 2.53
C LYS A 108 -23.04 16.85 1.23
N PRO A 109 -23.61 17.14 0.04
CA PRO A 109 -23.04 16.70 -1.22
C PRO A 109 -21.56 17.04 -1.33
N THR A 110 -20.72 16.02 -1.45
CA THR A 110 -19.26 16.15 -1.43
C THR A 110 -18.62 15.07 -2.29
N LYS A 111 -17.33 15.24 -2.59
CA LYS A 111 -16.51 14.13 -3.09
C LYS A 111 -15.88 13.44 -1.88
N TRP A 112 -16.35 12.23 -1.60
CA TRP A 112 -15.80 11.38 -0.54
C TRP A 112 -14.53 10.68 -1.03
N SER A 113 -13.56 10.48 -0.12
CA SER A 113 -12.36 9.66 -0.33
C SER A 113 -11.95 8.98 0.99
N ALA A 114 -11.28 7.82 0.89
CA ALA A 114 -10.86 7.04 2.07
C ALA A 114 -9.88 7.79 2.98
N CYS A 115 -8.94 8.52 2.38
CA CYS A 115 -7.99 9.36 3.08
C CYS A 115 -8.11 10.81 2.59
N SER A 116 -7.97 11.78 3.49
CA SER A 116 -7.83 13.19 3.11
C SER A 116 -6.35 13.56 3.14
N GLY A 117 -5.81 14.09 2.04
CA GLY A 117 -4.42 14.57 1.96
C GLY A 117 -4.17 15.86 2.76
N VAL A 118 -5.18 16.34 3.50
CA VAL A 118 -5.15 17.61 4.26
C VAL A 118 -4.66 17.38 5.68
N LEU A 119 -4.87 16.19 6.24
CA LEU A 119 -4.50 15.88 7.61
C LEU A 119 -3.09 15.28 7.65
N SER A 120 -2.19 15.91 8.38
CA SER A 120 -0.91 15.31 8.76
C SER A 120 -1.15 14.38 9.94
N TRP A 121 -1.25 13.08 9.65
CA TRP A 121 -1.45 12.06 10.67
C TRP A 121 -0.18 11.86 11.51
N GLN A 122 -0.30 11.99 12.83
CA GLN A 122 0.83 11.95 13.78
C GLN A 122 0.76 10.75 14.74
N ASP A 123 -0.33 9.97 14.72
CA ASP A 123 -0.58 8.90 15.70
C ASP A 123 0.03 7.55 15.30
N SER A 124 1.02 7.52 14.38
CA SER A 124 1.76 6.28 14.13
C SER A 124 2.70 5.97 15.28
N PRO A 125 2.80 4.71 15.71
CA PRO A 125 3.94 4.30 16.50
C PRO A 125 5.21 4.46 15.65
N SER A 126 6.31 4.82 16.30
CA SER A 126 7.62 4.95 15.64
C SER A 126 8.21 3.61 15.18
N THR A 127 7.63 2.49 15.59
CA THR A 127 8.00 1.11 15.26
C THR A 127 6.75 0.25 15.08
N VAL A 128 6.84 -0.80 14.25
CA VAL A 128 5.88 -1.92 14.22
C VAL A 128 6.15 -2.92 15.33
#